data_AF-A0A969LG88-F1
#
_entry.id   AF-A0A969LG88-F1
#
_cell.length_a   1.000
_cell.length_b   1.000
_cell.length_c   1.000
_cell.angle_alpha   90.00
_cell.angle_beta   90.00
_cell.angle_gamma   90.00
#
_symmetry.space_group_name_H-M   'P 1'
#
loop_
_entity.id
_entity.type
_entity.pdbx_description
1 polymer ?
#
loop_
_entity_poly.entity_id
_entity_poly.type
_entity_poly.pdbx_seq_one_letter_code
_entity_poly.pdbx_strand_id
1 'polypeptide(L)'
;MVALYLPYYLWRWSYYGYPLPNTFYVKVGGTWAQVLRGAEYIGQYGLSEPLLGAALVAALAGWWLWRGVPALPWREVLAVQVLVALSVLYVVAVGGDWMPGQRFIVPFIPLLVLLVVWGAAGLARHGRWVALVALVLLVLTGGGMAARLPADSSYAYTDIWSWNYTVRRHREIGRWIRASTPPGTWIATGAVGAIPYYAERPTIDIYGLVDEHIAHLDVPDIGTGRPGHEKSDPAYVVERAPELITYKASDELWDYTGFRSAYTLTEFPGPEGHSVQMYVRNDTSLVELSAPR
;
A
#
# COMPACT_ATOMS: atom_id res chain seq x y z
N MET A 1 20.33 -17.36 9.07
CA MET A 1 19.67 -16.09 8.67
C MET A 1 20.59 -14.87 8.86
N VAL A 2 21.14 -14.62 10.05
CA VAL A 2 21.99 -13.44 10.32
C VAL A 2 23.21 -13.34 9.38
N ALA A 3 23.91 -14.45 9.16
CA ALA A 3 25.09 -14.49 8.28
C ALA A 3 24.81 -14.12 6.81
N LEU A 4 23.55 -14.22 6.35
CA LEU A 4 23.14 -13.82 5.00
C LEU A 4 22.53 -12.41 5.00
N TYR A 5 21.71 -12.10 6.01
CA TYR A 5 21.01 -10.83 6.08
C TYR A 5 21.95 -9.67 6.42
N LEU A 6 22.90 -9.86 7.33
CA LEU A 6 23.77 -8.77 7.77
C LEU A 6 24.67 -8.22 6.64
N PRO A 7 25.37 -9.04 5.83
CA PRO A 7 26.13 -8.52 4.69
C PRO A 7 25.25 -7.79 3.67
N TYR A 8 24.08 -8.35 3.35
CA TYR A 8 23.10 -7.71 2.46
C TYR A 8 22.64 -6.35 3.02
N TYR A 9 22.29 -6.29 4.31
CA TYR A 9 21.83 -5.09 4.98
C TYR A 9 22.91 -4.00 5.00
N LEU A 10 24.16 -4.37 5.34
CA LEU A 10 25.28 -3.44 5.37
C LEU A 10 25.62 -2.91 3.97
N TRP A 11 25.62 -3.77 2.95
CA TRP A 11 25.79 -3.34 1.56
C TRP A 11 24.68 -2.36 1.14
N ARG A 12 23.42 -2.72 1.41
CA ARG A 12 22.23 -1.92 1.09
C ARG A 12 22.27 -0.57 1.81
N TRP A 13 22.64 -0.54 3.09
CA TRP A 13 22.82 0.72 3.83
C TRP A 13 23.97 1.55 3.24
N SER A 14 25.12 0.93 2.96
CA SER A 14 26.24 1.64 2.34
C SER A 14 25.93 2.19 0.95
N TYR A 15 25.09 1.52 0.17
CA TYR A 15 24.73 1.93 -1.19
C TYR A 15 23.69 3.06 -1.19
N TYR A 16 22.63 2.93 -0.39
CA TYR A 16 21.52 3.90 -0.38
C TYR A 16 21.69 5.03 0.64
N GLY A 17 22.65 4.95 1.57
CA GLY A 17 22.87 5.96 2.61
C GLY A 17 21.90 5.88 3.81
N TYR A 18 20.75 5.20 3.66
CA TYR A 18 19.74 5.10 4.71
C TYR A 18 19.52 3.66 5.22
N PRO A 19 19.22 3.49 6.52
CA PRO A 19 18.96 2.18 7.11
C PRO A 19 17.66 1.54 6.61
N LEU A 20 16.67 2.33 6.20
CA LEU A 20 15.36 1.89 5.71
C LEU A 20 15.10 2.44 4.30
N PRO A 21 14.17 1.86 3.51
CA PRO A 21 13.95 2.28 2.12
C PRO A 21 13.10 3.56 2.07
N ASN A 22 13.15 4.29 0.96
CA ASN A 22 12.29 5.47 0.75
C ASN A 22 10.81 5.14 0.96
N THR A 23 10.36 3.93 0.60
CA THR A 23 8.99 3.46 0.85
C THR A 23 8.58 3.43 2.33
N PHE A 24 9.55 3.35 3.26
CA PHE A 24 9.32 3.55 4.69
C PHE A 24 9.21 5.05 5.01
N TYR A 25 10.20 5.85 4.60
CA TYR A 25 10.26 7.27 4.96
C TYR A 25 9.12 8.10 4.37
N VAL A 26 8.62 7.76 3.17
CA VAL A 26 7.44 8.37 2.56
C VAL A 26 6.17 8.18 3.40
N LYS A 27 6.07 7.07 4.14
CA LYS A 27 4.86 6.71 4.87
C LYS A 27 4.91 7.04 6.36
N VAL A 28 6.09 7.09 6.95
CA VAL A 28 6.27 7.14 8.41
C VAL A 28 6.86 8.50 8.81
N GLY A 29 6.05 9.28 9.53
CA GLY A 29 6.45 10.54 10.16
C GLY A 29 6.54 10.46 11.69
N GLY A 30 6.02 9.39 12.30
CA GLY A 30 6.10 9.18 13.76
C GLY A 30 5.15 10.07 14.58
N THR A 31 4.12 10.62 13.95
CA THR A 31 3.15 11.52 14.57
C THR A 31 2.05 10.74 15.31
N TRP A 32 1.30 11.43 16.16
CA TRP A 32 0.12 10.84 16.80
C TRP A 32 -1.05 10.64 15.84
N ALA A 33 -1.23 11.52 14.86
CA ALA A 33 -2.25 11.36 13.82
C ALA A 33 -2.06 10.06 13.03
N GLN A 34 -0.81 9.70 12.73
CA GLN A 34 -0.47 8.44 12.08
C GLN A 34 -0.87 7.24 12.94
N VAL A 35 -0.58 7.27 14.24
CA VAL A 35 -0.97 6.20 15.17
C VAL A 35 -2.48 6.05 15.26
N LEU A 36 -3.22 7.18 15.33
CA LEU A 36 -4.68 7.18 15.35
C LEU A 36 -5.26 6.58 14.07
N ARG A 37 -4.73 6.96 12.90
CA ARG A 37 -5.12 6.38 11.61
C ARG A 37 -4.86 4.87 11.57
N GLY A 38 -3.73 4.42 12.11
CA GLY A 38 -3.42 3.00 12.23
C GLY A 38 -4.39 2.25 13.15
N ALA A 39 -4.77 2.85 14.28
CA ALA A 39 -5.77 2.29 15.19
C ALA A 39 -7.16 2.23 14.53
N GLU A 40 -7.54 3.28 13.78
CA GLU A 40 -8.77 3.29 12.99
C GLU A 40 -8.74 2.18 11.93
N TYR A 41 -7.63 1.99 11.22
CA TYR A 41 -7.46 0.93 10.23
C TYR A 41 -7.68 -0.47 10.83
N ILE A 42 -7.14 -0.75 12.02
CA ILE A 42 -7.39 -2.00 12.76
C ILE A 42 -8.86 -2.09 13.21
N GLY A 43 -9.42 -1.00 13.71
CA GLY A 43 -10.82 -0.93 14.14
C GLY A 43 -11.79 -1.21 13.00
N GLN A 44 -11.58 -0.59 11.84
CA GLN A 44 -12.35 -0.83 10.62
C GLN A 44 -12.27 -2.29 10.20
N TYR A 45 -11.08 -2.92 10.24
CA TYR A 45 -10.96 -4.36 9.99
C TYR A 45 -11.75 -5.19 10.99
N GLY A 46 -11.66 -4.89 12.29
CA GLY A 46 -12.41 -5.60 13.33
C GLY A 46 -13.93 -5.46 13.21
N LEU A 47 -14.41 -4.35 12.66
CA LEU A 47 -15.83 -4.10 12.38
C LEU A 47 -16.30 -4.80 11.09
N SER A 48 -15.46 -4.85 10.06
CA SER A 48 -15.79 -5.49 8.78
C SER A 48 -15.63 -7.00 8.82
N GLU A 49 -14.64 -7.50 9.56
CA GLU A 49 -14.23 -8.90 9.61
C GLU A 49 -14.33 -9.48 11.04
N PRO A 50 -15.25 -10.42 11.29
CA PRO A 50 -15.44 -11.00 12.62
C PRO A 50 -14.24 -11.80 13.14
N LEU A 51 -13.29 -12.15 12.25
CA LEU A 51 -12.12 -12.95 12.56
C LEU A 51 -11.22 -12.30 13.62
N LEU A 52 -10.99 -10.98 13.55
CA LEU A 52 -10.13 -10.30 14.53
C LEU A 52 -10.76 -10.32 15.93
N GLY A 53 -12.05 -10.03 16.03
CA GLY A 53 -12.80 -10.09 17.29
C GLY A 53 -12.80 -11.51 17.88
N ALA A 54 -13.05 -12.53 17.05
CA ALA A 54 -13.00 -13.93 17.47
C ALA A 54 -11.60 -14.34 17.95
N ALA A 55 -10.54 -13.91 17.27
CA ALA A 55 -9.16 -14.18 17.66
C ALA A 55 -8.78 -13.49 18.98
N LEU A 56 -9.25 -12.27 19.21
CA LEU A 56 -9.04 -11.54 20.48
C LEU A 56 -9.74 -12.24 21.65
N VAL A 57 -11.00 -12.64 21.48
CA VAL A 57 -11.73 -13.42 22.49
C VAL A 57 -11.02 -14.74 22.77
N ALA A 58 -10.59 -15.46 21.73
CA ALA A 58 -9.85 -16.71 21.87
C ALA A 58 -8.50 -16.50 22.59
N ALA A 59 -7.78 -15.42 22.30
CA ALA A 59 -6.51 -15.10 22.93
C ALA A 59 -6.68 -14.78 24.43
N LEU A 60 -7.70 -14.00 24.79
CA LEU A 60 -7.99 -13.62 26.18
C LEU A 60 -8.54 -14.79 27.01
N ALA A 61 -9.48 -15.55 26.43
CA ALA A 61 -10.07 -16.71 27.08
C ALA A 61 -9.04 -17.85 27.24
N GLY A 62 -8.14 -17.99 26.26
CA GLY A 62 -7.15 -19.04 26.22
C GLY A 62 -6.20 -19.09 27.42
N TRP A 63 -5.78 -17.93 27.96
CA TRP A 63 -4.91 -17.91 29.15
C TRP A 63 -5.55 -18.58 30.38
N TRP A 64 -6.87 -18.50 30.51
CA TRP A 64 -7.63 -19.17 31.56
C TRP A 64 -8.02 -20.61 31.19
N LEU A 65 -8.40 -20.85 29.94
CA LEU A 65 -8.95 -22.13 29.47
C LEU A 65 -7.89 -23.18 29.12
N TRP A 66 -6.64 -22.78 28.89
CA TRP A 66 -5.55 -23.66 28.47
C TRP A 66 -4.62 -24.06 29.61
N ARG A 67 -4.76 -23.44 30.79
CA ARG A 67 -4.09 -23.86 32.02
C ARG A 67 -4.58 -25.26 32.42
N GLY A 68 -3.71 -26.25 32.25
CA GLY A 68 -4.00 -27.64 32.61
C GLY A 68 -4.43 -28.55 31.46
N VAL A 69 -4.29 -28.10 30.19
CA VAL A 69 -4.47 -28.97 29.02
C VAL A 69 -3.09 -29.53 28.60
N PRO A 70 -2.77 -30.82 28.86
CA PRO A 70 -1.42 -31.36 28.60
C PRO A 70 -1.06 -31.45 27.12
N ALA A 71 -2.06 -31.37 26.23
CA ALA A 71 -1.93 -31.54 24.79
C ALA A 71 -1.90 -30.21 24.00
N LEU A 72 -2.10 -29.05 24.65
CA LEU A 72 -2.08 -27.77 23.96
C LEU A 72 -0.67 -27.16 23.99
N PRO A 73 -0.14 -26.69 22.84
CA PRO A 73 1.19 -26.15 22.73
C PRO A 73 1.24 -24.72 23.27
N TRP A 74 1.22 -24.54 24.60
CA TRP A 74 1.05 -23.22 25.24
C TRP A 74 2.15 -22.21 24.87
N ARG A 75 3.36 -22.70 24.56
CA ARG A 75 4.48 -21.85 24.12
C ARG A 75 4.25 -21.33 22.72
N GLU A 76 3.73 -22.17 21.85
CA GLU A 76 3.41 -21.89 20.46
C GLU A 76 2.23 -20.94 20.38
N VAL A 77 1.20 -21.17 21.20
CA VAL A 77 0.10 -20.23 21.40
C VAL A 77 0.61 -18.87 21.84
N LEU A 78 1.45 -18.80 22.88
CA LEU A 78 2.01 -17.54 23.36
C LEU A 78 2.85 -16.86 22.27
N ALA A 79 3.66 -17.63 21.52
CA ALA A 79 4.43 -17.12 20.39
C ALA A 79 3.51 -16.52 19.32
N VAL A 80 2.41 -17.20 18.97
CA VAL A 80 1.41 -16.69 18.01
C VAL A 80 0.72 -15.43 18.54
N GLN A 81 0.36 -15.38 19.82
CA GLN A 81 -0.22 -14.18 20.44
C GLN A 81 0.75 -12.99 20.39
N VAL A 82 2.02 -13.20 20.72
CA VAL A 82 3.06 -12.18 20.64
C VAL A 82 3.25 -11.72 19.19
N LEU A 83 3.29 -12.64 18.23
CA LEU A 83 3.41 -12.29 16.81
C LEU A 83 2.22 -11.46 16.32
N VAL A 84 0.99 -11.85 16.69
CA VAL A 84 -0.22 -11.08 16.36
C VAL A 84 -0.18 -9.70 17.01
N ALA A 85 0.18 -9.61 18.30
CA ALA A 85 0.29 -8.34 19.01
C ALA A 85 1.34 -7.41 18.37
N LEU A 86 2.53 -7.92 18.06
CA LEU A 86 3.57 -7.16 17.37
C LEU A 86 3.13 -6.72 15.98
N SER A 87 2.38 -7.56 15.27
CA SER A 87 1.85 -7.24 13.95
C SER A 87 0.80 -6.12 14.00
N VAL A 88 -0.13 -6.17 14.95
CA VAL A 88 -1.11 -5.11 15.20
C VAL A 88 -0.40 -3.83 15.59
N LEU A 89 0.53 -3.89 16.55
CA LEU A 89 1.32 -2.73 16.98
C LEU A 89 2.10 -2.12 15.81
N TYR A 90 2.68 -2.95 14.94
CA TYR A 90 3.35 -2.48 13.73
C TYR A 90 2.38 -1.73 12.80
N VAL A 91 1.23 -2.32 12.47
CA VAL A 91 0.24 -1.68 11.58
C VAL A 91 -0.27 -0.36 12.16
N VAL A 92 -0.52 -0.33 13.47
CA VAL A 92 -0.89 0.88 14.20
C VAL A 92 0.23 1.92 14.13
N ALA A 93 1.46 1.51 14.42
CA ALA A 93 2.62 2.39 14.44
C ALA A 93 2.92 3.00 13.07
N VAL A 94 2.76 2.26 11.97
CA VAL A 94 2.99 2.78 10.60
C VAL A 94 1.77 3.49 9.99
N GLY A 95 0.63 3.48 10.68
CA GLY A 95 -0.58 4.21 10.28
C GLY A 95 -1.41 3.58 9.17
N GLY A 96 -1.35 2.25 9.02
CA GLY A 96 -2.17 1.51 8.04
C GLY A 96 -1.78 1.72 6.57
N ASP A 97 -2.75 1.52 5.67
CA ASP A 97 -2.59 1.70 4.22
C ASP A 97 -3.89 2.21 3.59
N TRP A 98 -3.79 2.81 2.40
CA TRP A 98 -4.99 3.29 1.69
C TRP A 98 -5.62 2.22 0.78
N MET A 99 -4.90 1.13 0.47
CA MET A 99 -5.39 0.11 -0.46
C MET A 99 -6.56 -0.68 0.13
N PRO A 100 -7.51 -1.11 -0.71
CA PRO A 100 -8.70 -1.84 -0.28
C PRO A 100 -8.36 -3.18 0.39
N GLY A 101 -9.32 -3.69 1.17
CA GLY A 101 -9.26 -5.01 1.79
C GLY A 101 -8.27 -5.14 2.95
N GLN A 102 -7.87 -4.01 3.55
CA GLN A 102 -6.99 -3.95 4.72
C GLN A 102 -5.77 -4.88 4.61
N ARG A 103 -5.12 -4.88 3.44
CA ARG A 103 -4.12 -5.87 3.05
C ARG A 103 -2.93 -6.03 4.01
N PHE A 104 -2.69 -5.06 4.90
CA PHE A 104 -1.67 -5.19 5.94
C PHE A 104 -2.00 -6.28 6.96
N ILE A 105 -3.27 -6.72 7.07
CA ILE A 105 -3.69 -7.80 7.96
C ILE A 105 -3.53 -9.18 7.32
N VAL A 106 -3.52 -9.25 5.99
CA VAL A 106 -3.50 -10.52 5.22
C VAL A 106 -2.37 -11.47 5.66
N PRO A 107 -1.11 -11.03 5.86
CA PRO A 107 -0.04 -11.91 6.31
C PRO A 107 -0.30 -12.58 7.66
N PHE A 108 -1.18 -12.00 8.49
CA PHE A 108 -1.45 -12.45 9.85
C PHE A 108 -2.76 -13.24 9.98
N ILE A 109 -3.57 -13.31 8.92
CA ILE A 109 -4.83 -14.10 8.89
C ILE A 109 -4.61 -15.54 9.36
N PRO A 110 -3.59 -16.30 8.89
CA PRO A 110 -3.37 -17.67 9.36
C PRO A 110 -3.13 -17.75 10.88
N LEU A 111 -2.45 -16.76 11.46
CA LEU A 111 -2.20 -16.69 12.90
C LEU A 111 -3.49 -16.42 13.67
N LEU A 112 -4.34 -15.52 13.17
CA LEU A 112 -5.66 -15.26 13.76
C LEU A 112 -6.53 -16.52 13.73
N VAL A 113 -6.55 -17.24 12.61
CA VAL A 113 -7.28 -18.52 12.48
C VAL A 113 -6.76 -19.55 13.48
N LEU A 114 -5.44 -19.69 13.64
CA LEU A 114 -4.87 -20.60 14.64
C LEU A 114 -5.33 -20.27 16.06
N LEU A 115 -5.34 -18.98 16.43
CA LEU A 115 -5.85 -18.56 17.75
C LEU A 115 -7.32 -18.90 17.92
N VAL A 116 -8.16 -18.65 16.92
CA VAL A 116 -9.59 -18.99 16.96
C VAL A 116 -9.80 -20.51 17.12
N VAL A 117 -9.09 -21.33 16.34
CA VAL A 117 -9.20 -22.80 16.40
C VAL A 117 -8.75 -23.34 17.76
N TRP A 118 -7.60 -22.89 18.26
CA TRP A 118 -7.13 -23.29 19.60
C TRP A 118 -8.04 -22.79 20.72
N GLY A 119 -8.63 -21.60 20.58
CA GLY A 119 -9.61 -21.04 21.51
C GLY A 119 -10.86 -21.88 21.57
N ALA A 120 -11.44 -22.19 20.40
CA ALA A 120 -12.62 -23.05 20.28
C ALA A 120 -12.35 -24.47 20.83
N ALA A 121 -11.18 -25.04 20.54
CA ALA A 121 -10.78 -26.36 21.05
C ALA A 121 -10.64 -26.35 22.59
N GLY A 122 -10.08 -25.28 23.17
CA GLY A 122 -10.00 -25.11 24.63
C GLY A 122 -11.38 -24.98 25.27
N LEU A 123 -12.25 -24.14 24.71
CA LEU A 123 -13.63 -23.94 25.14
C LEU A 123 -14.44 -25.25 25.10
N ALA A 124 -14.29 -26.05 24.05
CA ALA A 124 -15.04 -27.30 23.87
C ALA A 124 -14.82 -28.33 24.99
N ARG A 125 -13.70 -28.24 25.72
CA ARG A 125 -13.39 -29.14 26.84
C ARG A 125 -14.19 -28.83 28.11
N HIS A 126 -14.80 -27.65 28.19
CA HIS A 126 -15.53 -27.18 29.38
C HIS A 126 -17.01 -27.59 29.39
N GLY A 127 -17.45 -28.35 28.38
CA GLY A 127 -18.78 -28.94 28.32
C GLY A 127 -19.39 -28.84 26.94
N ARG A 128 -20.31 -29.78 26.62
CA ARG A 128 -20.94 -29.88 25.30
C ARG A 128 -21.62 -28.60 24.82
N TRP A 129 -22.22 -27.82 25.71
CA TRP A 129 -22.88 -26.56 25.34
C TRP A 129 -21.88 -25.47 24.97
N VAL A 130 -20.75 -25.38 25.68
CA VAL A 130 -19.66 -24.45 25.35
C VAL A 130 -19.01 -24.85 24.02
N ALA A 131 -18.84 -26.15 23.78
CA ALA A 131 -18.36 -26.68 22.51
C ALA A 131 -19.30 -26.32 21.33
N LEU A 132 -20.61 -26.49 21.52
CA LEU A 132 -21.61 -26.15 20.51
C LEU A 132 -21.62 -24.65 20.20
N VAL A 133 -21.55 -23.78 21.22
CA VAL A 133 -21.47 -22.33 21.02
C VAL A 133 -20.20 -21.96 20.26
N ALA A 134 -19.04 -22.51 20.65
CA ALA A 134 -17.77 -22.25 19.96
C ALA A 134 -17.79 -22.72 18.50
N LEU A 135 -18.39 -23.88 18.22
CA LEU A 135 -18.56 -24.40 16.86
C LEU A 135 -19.50 -23.51 16.03
N VAL A 136 -20.64 -23.08 16.59
CA VAL A 136 -21.57 -22.16 15.92
C VAL A 136 -20.88 -20.84 15.59
N LEU A 137 -20.13 -20.25 16.52
CA LEU A 137 -19.38 -19.02 16.26
C LEU A 137 -18.31 -19.20 15.18
N LEU A 138 -17.61 -20.34 15.16
CA LEU A 138 -16.64 -20.67 14.12
C LEU A 138 -17.32 -20.79 12.75
N VAL A 139 -18.44 -21.49 12.68
CA VAL A 139 -19.23 -21.66 11.44
C VAL A 139 -19.82 -20.34 10.96
N LEU A 140 -20.31 -19.49 11.87
CA LEU A 140 -20.82 -18.15 11.51
C LEU A 140 -19.69 -17.24 11.02
N THR A 141 -18.52 -17.29 11.64
CA THR A 141 -17.33 -16.53 11.22
C THR A 141 -16.86 -17.01 9.84
N GLY A 142 -16.64 -18.31 9.68
CA GLY A 142 -16.21 -18.90 8.41
C GLY A 142 -17.24 -18.75 7.30
N GLY A 143 -18.52 -18.94 7.61
CA GLY A 143 -19.64 -18.73 6.70
C GLY A 143 -19.81 -17.26 6.31
N GLY A 144 -19.60 -16.33 7.24
CA GLY A 144 -19.60 -14.89 6.97
C GLY A 144 -18.43 -14.45 6.09
N MET A 145 -17.24 -15.03 6.27
CA MET A 145 -16.11 -14.84 5.37
C MET A 145 -16.40 -15.44 3.98
N ALA A 146 -16.93 -16.66 3.93
CA ALA A 146 -17.27 -17.35 2.69
C ALA A 146 -18.42 -16.69 1.91
N ALA A 147 -19.40 -16.09 2.60
CA ALA A 147 -20.48 -15.33 1.96
C ALA A 147 -19.99 -13.98 1.40
N ARG A 148 -18.87 -13.47 1.90
CA ARG A 148 -18.17 -12.29 1.38
C ARG A 148 -17.16 -12.64 0.29
N LEU A 149 -16.71 -13.90 0.21
CA LEU A 149 -16.08 -14.38 -1.01
C LEU A 149 -17.13 -14.23 -2.11
N PRO A 150 -16.85 -13.47 -3.18
CA PRO A 150 -17.85 -13.23 -4.20
C PRO A 150 -18.29 -14.57 -4.78
N ALA A 151 -19.57 -14.94 -4.57
CA ALA A 151 -20.17 -16.12 -5.20
C ALA A 151 -20.12 -16.00 -6.73
N ASP A 152 -20.14 -14.76 -7.20
CA ASP A 152 -19.84 -14.39 -8.56
C ASP A 152 -18.61 -13.49 -8.54
N SER A 153 -17.61 -13.87 -9.31
CA SER A 153 -16.29 -13.27 -9.31
C SER A 153 -16.28 -11.76 -9.63
N SER A 154 -17.41 -11.18 -10.04
CA SER A 154 -17.64 -9.80 -10.45
C SER A 154 -17.12 -8.71 -9.51
N TYR A 155 -17.17 -8.84 -8.18
CA TYR A 155 -16.69 -7.80 -7.24
C TYR A 155 -15.17 -7.76 -7.08
N ALA A 156 -14.54 -8.94 -6.92
CA ALA A 156 -13.08 -9.07 -7.01
C ALA A 156 -12.60 -8.77 -8.44
N TYR A 157 -13.44 -9.03 -9.44
CA TYR A 157 -13.20 -8.67 -10.83
C TYR A 157 -13.26 -7.15 -11.04
N THR A 158 -14.22 -6.39 -10.53
CA THR A 158 -14.33 -4.95 -10.83
C THR A 158 -13.15 -4.15 -10.28
N ASP A 159 -12.68 -4.44 -9.07
CA ASP A 159 -11.56 -3.71 -8.49
C ASP A 159 -10.21 -4.19 -9.06
N ILE A 160 -9.96 -5.51 -9.13
CA ILE A 160 -8.68 -6.00 -9.69
C ILE A 160 -8.60 -5.71 -11.19
N TRP A 161 -9.70 -5.83 -11.95
CA TRP A 161 -9.69 -5.45 -13.36
C TRP A 161 -9.65 -3.95 -13.59
N SER A 162 -10.25 -3.12 -12.72
CA SER A 162 -10.05 -1.66 -12.82
C SER A 162 -8.59 -1.30 -12.56
N TRP A 163 -7.93 -1.91 -11.56
CA TRP A 163 -6.49 -1.75 -11.36
C TRP A 163 -5.67 -2.31 -12.53
N ASN A 164 -6.01 -3.47 -13.08
CA ASN A 164 -5.36 -4.01 -14.29
C ASN A 164 -5.56 -3.07 -15.49
N TYR A 165 -6.75 -2.48 -15.63
CA TYR A 165 -7.05 -1.51 -16.67
C TYR A 165 -6.18 -0.26 -16.48
N THR A 166 -6.10 0.29 -15.28
CA THR A 166 -5.21 1.40 -14.93
C THR A 166 -3.75 1.06 -15.25
N VAL A 167 -3.26 -0.12 -14.87
CA VAL A 167 -1.89 -0.57 -15.20
C VAL A 167 -1.69 -0.72 -16.71
N ARG A 168 -2.68 -1.24 -17.45
CA ARG A 168 -2.64 -1.33 -18.92
C ARG A 168 -2.54 0.06 -19.56
N ARG A 169 -3.31 1.04 -19.07
CA ARG A 169 -3.22 2.43 -19.53
C ARG A 169 -1.86 3.06 -19.20
N HIS A 170 -1.33 2.85 -18.00
CA HIS A 170 0.03 3.29 -17.66
C HIS A 170 1.10 2.68 -18.56
N ARG A 171 0.97 1.39 -18.91
CA ARG A 171 1.86 0.74 -19.89
C ARG A 171 1.75 1.39 -21.27
N GLU A 172 0.55 1.71 -21.73
CA GLU A 172 0.32 2.37 -23.02
C GLU A 172 0.96 3.76 -23.06
N ILE A 173 0.79 4.55 -21.99
CA ILE A 173 1.46 5.85 -21.81
C ILE A 173 2.97 5.66 -21.86
N GLY A 174 3.52 4.72 -21.09
CA GLY A 174 4.97 4.45 -21.10
C GLY A 174 5.49 4.07 -22.48
N ARG A 175 4.81 3.15 -23.19
CA ARG A 175 5.18 2.76 -24.56
C ARG A 175 5.12 3.93 -25.55
N TRP A 176 4.10 4.78 -25.42
CA TRP A 176 3.99 5.99 -26.23
C TRP A 176 5.17 6.92 -25.97
N ILE A 177 5.51 7.20 -24.70
CA ILE A 177 6.67 8.03 -24.33
C ILE A 177 7.94 7.45 -24.96
N ARG A 178 8.14 6.13 -24.85
CA ARG A 178 9.32 5.46 -25.42
C ARG A 178 9.43 5.64 -26.93
N ALA A 179 8.32 5.57 -27.64
CA ALA A 179 8.27 5.68 -29.10
C ALA A 179 8.36 7.13 -29.61
N SER A 180 7.88 8.10 -28.82
CA SER A 180 7.66 9.48 -29.26
C SER A 180 8.69 10.48 -28.70
N THR A 181 9.57 10.08 -27.79
CA THR A 181 10.54 10.97 -27.14
C THR A 181 11.98 10.45 -27.22
N PRO A 182 13.00 11.32 -27.21
CA PRO A 182 14.39 10.91 -27.05
C PRO A 182 14.66 10.15 -25.73
N PRO A 183 15.65 9.23 -25.66
CA PRO A 183 15.98 8.48 -24.44
C PRO A 183 16.32 9.33 -23.20
N GLY A 184 16.79 10.57 -23.41
CA GLY A 184 17.16 11.49 -22.33
C GLY A 184 16.01 12.35 -21.79
N THR A 185 14.80 12.23 -22.35
CA THR A 185 13.63 13.01 -21.91
C THR A 185 13.25 12.64 -20.49
N TRP A 186 13.29 13.62 -19.59
CA TRP A 186 12.84 13.48 -18.21
C TRP A 186 11.32 13.54 -18.12
N ILE A 187 10.76 12.63 -17.32
CA ILE A 187 9.33 12.60 -17.04
C ILE A 187 9.09 12.74 -15.53
N ALA A 188 7.98 13.37 -15.13
CA ALA A 188 7.50 13.32 -13.75
C ALA A 188 6.15 12.61 -13.66
N THR A 189 6.02 11.69 -12.71
CA THR A 189 4.80 10.93 -12.51
C THR A 189 4.68 10.39 -11.09
N GLY A 190 3.45 10.19 -10.62
CA GLY A 190 3.17 9.47 -9.38
C GLY A 190 3.01 7.95 -9.59
N ALA A 191 2.89 7.49 -10.84
CA ALA A 191 2.72 6.09 -11.20
C ALA A 191 4.08 5.44 -11.57
N VAL A 192 5.03 5.47 -10.64
CA VAL A 192 6.44 5.11 -10.86
C VAL A 192 6.75 3.62 -11.06
N GLY A 193 5.72 2.80 -11.25
CA GLY A 193 5.84 1.41 -11.68
C GLY A 193 5.80 1.29 -13.20
N ALA A 194 4.59 1.10 -13.75
CA ALA A 194 4.41 0.75 -15.16
C ALA A 194 4.85 1.84 -16.14
N ILE A 195 4.58 3.13 -15.87
CA ILE A 195 4.97 4.20 -16.81
C ILE A 195 6.48 4.21 -17.05
N PRO A 196 7.35 4.42 -16.04
CA PRO A 196 8.80 4.47 -16.27
C PRO A 196 9.37 3.15 -16.77
N TYR A 197 8.84 2.00 -16.31
CA TYR A 197 9.28 0.69 -16.78
C TYR A 197 9.14 0.52 -18.30
N TYR A 198 8.01 0.95 -18.87
CA TYR A 198 7.78 0.87 -20.31
C TYR A 198 8.31 2.08 -21.09
N ALA A 199 8.45 3.25 -20.44
CA ALA A 199 9.01 4.45 -21.04
C ALA A 199 10.52 4.34 -21.25
N GLU A 200 11.23 3.68 -20.34
CA GLU A 200 12.70 3.67 -20.30
C GLU A 200 13.27 5.10 -20.35
N ARG A 201 12.73 5.97 -19.49
CA ARG A 201 13.10 7.39 -19.38
C ARG A 201 13.53 7.76 -17.97
N PRO A 202 14.48 8.69 -17.79
CA PRO A 202 14.73 9.32 -16.50
C PRO A 202 13.42 9.84 -15.90
N THR A 203 13.16 9.50 -14.63
CA THR A 203 11.85 9.73 -14.01
C THR A 203 11.99 10.39 -12.65
N ILE A 204 11.19 11.42 -12.41
CA ILE A 204 10.97 12.06 -11.12
C ILE A 204 9.71 11.47 -10.52
N ASP A 205 9.83 10.90 -9.32
CA ASP A 205 8.72 10.39 -8.53
C ASP A 205 8.15 11.48 -7.64
N ILE A 206 6.97 11.98 -7.99
CA ILE A 206 6.37 13.09 -7.24
C ILE A 206 5.91 12.69 -5.82
N TYR A 207 5.86 11.39 -5.50
CA TYR A 207 5.49 10.89 -4.16
C TYR A 207 6.69 10.33 -3.37
N GLY A 208 7.89 10.32 -3.95
CA GLY A 208 9.12 9.97 -3.24
C GLY A 208 9.37 8.48 -3.00
N LEU A 209 8.63 7.53 -3.58
CA LEU A 209 8.94 6.10 -3.45
C LEU A 209 10.33 5.76 -4.01
N VAL A 210 10.77 6.45 -5.07
CA VAL A 210 12.11 6.34 -5.67
C VAL A 210 12.88 7.66 -5.75
N ASP A 211 12.35 8.74 -5.17
CA ASP A 211 13.05 10.05 -5.06
C ASP A 211 13.47 10.30 -3.61
N GLU A 212 14.77 10.44 -3.36
CA GLU A 212 15.35 10.58 -2.02
C GLU A 212 14.93 11.88 -1.34
N HIS A 213 14.89 12.99 -2.07
CA HIS A 213 14.54 14.30 -1.52
C HIS A 213 13.12 14.27 -0.96
N ILE A 214 12.15 13.86 -1.80
CA ILE A 214 10.73 13.82 -1.42
C ILE A 214 10.49 12.80 -0.30
N ALA A 215 11.18 11.65 -0.31
CA ALA A 215 11.04 10.64 0.74
C ALA A 215 11.38 11.15 2.14
N HIS A 216 12.32 12.10 2.25
CA HIS A 216 12.86 12.58 3.51
C HIS A 216 12.36 13.96 3.93
N LEU A 217 11.38 14.52 3.23
CA LEU A 217 10.71 15.74 3.67
C LEU A 217 10.12 15.55 5.08
N ASP A 218 10.27 16.58 5.90
CA ASP A 218 9.62 16.67 7.21
C ASP A 218 8.23 17.27 7.03
N VAL A 219 7.21 16.49 7.38
CA VAL A 219 5.79 16.85 7.25
C VAL A 219 5.16 16.66 8.63
N PRO A 220 4.98 17.74 9.42
CA PRO A 220 4.58 17.66 10.83
C PRO A 220 3.23 17.00 11.07
N ASP A 221 2.36 16.98 10.07
CA ASP A 221 0.99 16.48 10.09
C ASP A 221 0.79 15.17 9.29
N ILE A 222 1.87 14.43 9.00
CA ILE A 222 1.78 13.04 8.51
C ILE A 222 0.75 12.28 9.34
N GLY A 223 -0.10 11.49 8.70
CA GLY A 223 -1.20 10.79 9.34
C GLY A 223 -2.59 11.39 9.06
N THR A 224 -2.65 12.66 8.65
CA THR A 224 -3.90 13.37 8.37
C THR A 224 -4.37 13.22 6.91
N GLY A 225 -3.45 12.96 5.99
CA GLY A 225 -3.72 12.78 4.58
C GLY A 225 -3.85 11.32 4.16
N ARG A 226 -3.78 11.08 2.86
CA ARG A 226 -3.80 9.72 2.29
C ARG A 226 -2.44 9.05 2.47
N PRO A 227 -2.34 7.87 3.12
CA PRO A 227 -1.06 7.19 3.34
C PRO A 227 -0.18 7.12 2.10
N GLY A 228 1.07 7.59 2.22
CA GLY A 228 2.06 7.58 1.14
C GLY A 228 1.83 8.59 0.02
N HIS A 229 0.92 9.55 0.20
CA HIS A 229 0.72 10.72 -0.68
C HIS A 229 0.78 12.03 0.13
N GLU A 230 1.44 12.01 1.29
CA GLU A 230 1.47 13.13 2.24
C GLU A 230 2.73 13.98 2.10
N LYS A 231 3.72 13.50 1.34
CA LYS A 231 4.95 14.21 1.02
C LYS A 231 4.90 14.65 -0.44
N SER A 232 5.09 15.93 -0.67
CA SER A 232 5.14 16.55 -1.98
C SER A 232 6.03 17.80 -1.93
N ASP A 233 6.82 18.02 -2.97
CA ASP A 233 7.57 19.27 -3.16
C ASP A 233 7.43 19.72 -4.62
N PRO A 234 6.37 20.46 -4.94
CA PRO A 234 6.10 20.91 -6.31
C PRO A 234 7.20 21.83 -6.87
N ALA A 235 7.86 22.61 -6.02
CA ALA A 235 8.94 23.49 -6.43
C ALA A 235 10.14 22.67 -6.90
N TYR A 236 10.59 21.69 -6.11
CA TYR A 236 11.66 20.76 -6.48
C TYR A 236 11.35 20.03 -7.79
N VAL A 237 10.13 19.52 -7.98
CA VAL A 237 9.74 18.81 -9.21
C VAL A 237 9.84 19.71 -10.44
N VAL A 238 9.36 20.96 -10.35
CA VAL A 238 9.41 21.93 -11.46
C VAL A 238 10.83 22.45 -11.71
N GLU A 239 11.63 22.68 -10.67
CA GLU A 239 13.04 23.10 -10.78
C GLU A 239 13.92 22.04 -11.48
N ARG A 240 13.59 20.75 -11.29
CA ARG A 240 14.22 19.63 -12.02
C ARG A 240 13.84 19.59 -13.50
N ALA A 241 12.89 20.44 -13.91
CA ALA A 241 12.49 20.74 -15.27
C ALA A 241 12.21 19.49 -16.15
N PRO A 242 11.38 18.51 -15.71
CA PRO A 242 10.99 17.40 -16.58
C PRO A 242 10.31 17.93 -17.85
N GLU A 243 10.58 17.37 -19.01
CA GLU A 243 9.92 17.82 -20.24
C GLU A 243 8.46 17.35 -20.32
N LEU A 244 8.11 16.23 -19.67
CA LEU A 244 6.75 15.70 -19.60
C LEU A 244 6.30 15.44 -18.17
N ILE A 245 5.08 15.84 -17.84
CA ILE A 245 4.41 15.53 -16.57
C ILE A 245 3.10 14.81 -16.89
N THR A 246 2.91 13.63 -16.32
CA THR A 246 1.68 12.85 -16.57
C THR A 246 0.46 13.60 -16.05
N TYR A 247 -0.68 13.54 -16.75
CA TYR A 247 -1.89 14.26 -16.34
C TYR A 247 -2.24 14.04 -14.86
N LYS A 248 -2.21 12.80 -14.36
CA LYS A 248 -2.57 12.54 -12.96
C LYS A 248 -1.59 13.15 -11.94
N ALA A 249 -0.33 13.36 -12.34
CA ALA A 249 0.67 14.01 -11.49
C ALA A 249 0.46 15.52 -11.38
N SER A 250 -0.25 16.15 -12.33
CA SER A 250 -0.49 17.60 -12.25
C SER A 250 -1.39 18.00 -11.09
N ASP A 251 -2.24 17.09 -10.59
CA ASP A 251 -3.12 17.36 -9.46
C ASP A 251 -2.32 17.83 -8.23
N GLU A 252 -1.15 17.23 -7.99
CA GLU A 252 -0.25 17.56 -6.88
C GLU A 252 0.59 18.82 -7.13
N LEU A 253 0.65 19.29 -8.38
CA LEU A 253 1.47 20.44 -8.79
C LEU A 253 0.63 21.68 -9.11
N TRP A 254 -0.69 21.53 -9.21
CA TRP A 254 -1.58 22.54 -9.79
C TRP A 254 -1.54 23.89 -9.05
N ASP A 255 -1.48 23.85 -7.73
CA ASP A 255 -1.47 25.06 -6.90
C ASP A 255 -0.16 25.84 -7.02
N TYR A 256 0.93 25.17 -7.43
CA TYR A 256 2.21 25.81 -7.65
C TYR A 256 2.20 26.65 -8.94
N THR A 257 2.41 27.95 -8.80
CA THR A 257 2.36 28.91 -9.93
C THR A 257 3.41 28.62 -11.00
N GLY A 258 4.59 28.14 -10.60
CA GLY A 258 5.66 27.77 -11.53
C GLY A 258 5.30 26.60 -12.46
N PHE A 259 4.46 25.67 -12.00
CA PHE A 259 3.95 24.60 -12.86
C PHE A 259 3.02 25.16 -13.94
N ARG A 260 2.04 25.98 -13.54
CA ARG A 260 1.05 26.55 -14.48
C ARG A 260 1.65 27.50 -15.52
N SER A 261 2.75 28.17 -15.19
CA SER A 261 3.45 29.05 -16.14
C SER A 261 4.42 28.32 -17.06
N ALA A 262 5.00 27.21 -16.61
CA ALA A 262 6.04 26.49 -17.36
C ALA A 262 5.50 25.34 -18.22
N TYR A 263 4.28 24.86 -18.00
CA TYR A 263 3.73 23.69 -18.66
C TYR A 263 2.37 23.93 -19.31
N THR A 264 2.15 23.30 -20.47
CA THR A 264 0.88 23.32 -21.20
C THR A 264 0.31 21.92 -21.32
N LEU A 265 -0.98 21.76 -20.96
CA LEU A 265 -1.70 20.51 -21.18
C LEU A 265 -1.80 20.24 -22.68
N THR A 266 -1.25 19.10 -23.08
CA THR A 266 -1.18 18.68 -24.47
C THR A 266 -1.80 17.30 -24.62
N GLU A 267 -2.59 17.14 -25.66
CA GLU A 267 -3.23 15.88 -26.01
C GLU A 267 -2.48 15.25 -27.19
N PHE A 268 -2.07 14.00 -27.03
CA PHE A 268 -1.34 13.24 -28.03
C PHE A 268 -2.21 12.09 -28.56
N PRO A 269 -2.06 11.72 -29.84
CA PRO A 269 -2.66 10.49 -30.35
C PRO A 269 -2.01 9.30 -29.64
N GLY A 270 -2.83 8.55 -28.89
CA GLY A 270 -2.44 7.38 -28.14
C GLY A 270 -2.74 6.07 -28.89
N PRO A 271 -2.37 4.93 -28.28
CA PRO A 271 -2.68 3.61 -28.83
C PRO A 271 -4.19 3.37 -28.95
N GLU A 272 -4.59 2.58 -29.95
CA GLU A 272 -5.97 2.07 -30.08
C GLU A 272 -7.05 3.17 -30.24
N GLY A 273 -6.68 4.35 -30.75
CA GLY A 273 -7.61 5.45 -30.98
C GLY A 273 -7.98 6.26 -29.73
N HIS A 274 -7.31 5.98 -28.60
CA HIS A 274 -7.39 6.81 -27.40
C HIS A 274 -6.39 7.96 -27.47
N SER A 275 -6.63 9.03 -26.73
CA SER A 275 -5.64 10.10 -26.55
C SER A 275 -4.86 9.93 -25.25
N VAL A 276 -3.62 10.43 -25.25
CA VAL A 276 -2.77 10.52 -24.06
C VAL A 276 -2.62 11.99 -23.70
N GLN A 277 -3.05 12.36 -22.50
CA GLN A 277 -2.93 13.72 -21.99
C GLN A 277 -1.72 13.82 -21.07
N MET A 278 -0.85 14.79 -21.35
CA MET A 278 0.32 15.12 -20.52
C MET A 278 0.59 16.61 -20.57
N TYR A 279 1.19 17.13 -19.50
CA TYR A 279 1.70 18.48 -19.46
C TYR A 279 3.11 18.50 -20.05
N VAL A 280 3.32 19.39 -21.01
CA VAL A 280 4.58 19.53 -21.76
C VAL A 280 5.23 20.84 -21.37
N ARG A 281 6.54 20.82 -21.13
CA ARG A 281 7.30 22.03 -20.80
C ARG A 281 7.34 22.98 -22.00
N ASN A 282 6.98 24.25 -21.79
CA ASN A 282 6.68 25.23 -22.83
C ASN A 282 7.87 25.58 -23.75
N ASP A 283 9.10 25.42 -23.25
CA ASP A 283 10.36 25.71 -23.95
C ASP A 283 10.94 24.49 -24.70
N THR A 284 10.18 23.40 -24.82
CA THR A 284 10.61 22.17 -25.50
C THR A 284 9.94 22.01 -26.86
N SER A 285 10.63 21.35 -27.80
CA SER A 285 10.07 21.02 -29.10
C SER A 285 8.97 19.93 -29.04
N LEU A 286 8.70 19.36 -27.86
CA LEU A 286 7.68 18.32 -27.69
C LEU A 286 6.26 18.89 -27.82
N VAL A 287 6.07 20.20 -27.64
CA VAL A 287 4.77 20.86 -27.82
C VAL A 287 4.26 20.68 -29.25
N GLU A 288 5.17 20.59 -30.22
CA GLU A 288 4.87 20.42 -31.66
C GLU A 288 4.41 19.00 -32.00
N LEU A 289 4.64 17.99 -31.14
CA LEU A 289 4.20 16.61 -31.36
C LEU A 289 2.68 16.44 -31.23
N SER A 290 1.95 17.48 -30.83
CA SER A 290 0.49 17.52 -30.72
C SER A 290 -0.22 17.77 -32.05
N ALA A 291 0.50 18.21 -33.08
CA ALA A 291 -0.09 18.48 -34.38
C ALA A 291 -0.54 17.16 -35.05
N PRO A 292 -1.78 17.08 -35.57
CA PRO A 292 -2.19 15.95 -36.40
C PRO A 292 -1.24 15.88 -37.61
N ARG A 293 -0.62 14.72 -37.82
CA ARG A 293 0.12 14.41 -39.05
C ARG A 293 -0.84 14.06 -40.17
#